data_AF-A0AAI8YKF0-F1
#
_entry.id   AF-A0AAI8YKF0-F1
#
_cell.length_a   1.000
_cell.length_b   1.000
_cell.length_c   1.000
_cell.angle_alpha   90.00
_cell.angle_beta   90.00
_cell.angle_gamma   90.00
#
_symmetry.space_group_name_H-M   'P 1'
#
loop_
_entity.id
_entity.type
_entity.pdbx_description
1 polymer ?
#
loop_
_entity_poly.entity_id
_entity_poly.type
_entity_poly.pdbx_seq_one_letter_code
_entity_poly.pdbx_strand_id
1 'polypeptide(L)'
;MSPLAVPSIDYCAMFMATLVGFFANSPGSGLRRFSCFTGLGRKASQSGAQRLQSGTVRTYYVAAKEVEWNYAATGWDNWLGVPINDSPRASSAGILKSGGSLGLTWTKALYRGYTDAAFSNLMEQAPDQCTQGPLLRAEVGDLIQILFCNKLTSNYATMHSMGLTYSKGYEGSLYPNTTTGGSPPLPNVDALAPGQCFVYKWFVPETAKPMASDPARMWSYHSFVDMQSDMNAGLIGPIVVYQRGLMNSTMNSYREFPILFMIYEESSSFLAAANAEKLGNATKSMEMPVTLNNEYAGSSSFWKPQLANMPTILPFVDAGAVVSFY
;
A
#
# COMPACT_ATOMS: atom_id res chain seq x y z
N MET A 1 44.20 -8.25 -1.34
CA MET A 1 42.94 -8.98 -1.04
C MET A 1 41.86 -7.94 -0.81
N SER A 2 40.96 -7.79 -1.78
CA SER A 2 39.89 -6.79 -1.75
C SER A 2 38.74 -7.29 -0.86
N PRO A 3 38.17 -6.47 0.04
CA PRO A 3 37.05 -6.93 0.86
C PRO A 3 35.79 -7.04 -0.01
N LEU A 4 35.12 -8.20 0.10
CA LEU A 4 33.84 -8.50 -0.52
C LEU A 4 32.77 -7.49 -0.06
N ALA A 5 32.15 -6.80 -1.02
CA ALA A 5 30.97 -5.99 -0.75
C ALA A 5 29.78 -6.91 -0.45
N VAL A 6 29.24 -6.82 0.78
CA VAL A 6 28.05 -7.56 1.20
C VAL A 6 26.81 -6.73 0.84
N PRO A 7 25.80 -7.28 0.14
CA PRO A 7 24.59 -6.55 -0.21
C PRO A 7 23.75 -6.23 1.03
N SER A 8 23.21 -5.01 1.09
CA SER A 8 22.19 -4.63 2.06
C SER A 8 20.82 -5.10 1.57
N ILE A 9 20.12 -5.83 2.41
CA ILE A 9 18.74 -6.29 2.18
C ILE A 9 17.81 -5.32 2.91
N ASP A 10 16.89 -4.68 2.18
CA ASP A 10 15.89 -3.76 2.74
C ASP A 10 14.58 -4.47 3.17
N TYR A 11 14.52 -5.81 3.11
CA TYR A 11 13.38 -6.63 3.55
C TYR A 11 13.78 -7.67 4.60
N CYS A 12 13.18 -7.59 5.80
CA CYS A 12 13.30 -8.64 6.81
C CYS A 12 12.09 -9.57 6.71
N ALA A 13 12.27 -10.74 6.09
CA ALA A 13 11.31 -11.84 6.22
C ALA A 13 11.68 -12.65 7.47
N MET A 14 11.08 -12.32 8.62
CA MET A 14 11.14 -13.19 9.79
C MET A 14 10.07 -14.28 9.65
N PHE A 15 10.46 -15.43 9.10
CA PHE A 15 9.81 -16.69 9.49
C PHE A 15 10.42 -17.14 10.82
N MET A 16 9.58 -17.69 11.70
CA MET A 16 9.93 -18.14 13.05
C MET A 16 11.33 -18.80 13.12
N ALA A 17 12.17 -18.31 14.04
CA ALA A 17 13.44 -18.87 14.51
C ALA A 17 14.66 -18.86 13.56
N THR A 18 15.10 -17.70 13.09
CA THR A 18 16.50 -17.54 12.62
C THR A 18 17.11 -16.24 13.15
N LEU A 19 18.21 -16.36 13.90
CA LEU A 19 19.05 -15.25 14.33
C LEU A 19 19.88 -14.75 13.14
N VAL A 20 19.62 -13.53 12.68
CA VAL A 20 20.43 -12.84 11.65
C VAL A 20 21.03 -11.59 12.30
N GLY A 21 22.36 -11.52 12.35
CA GLY A 21 23.09 -10.35 12.84
C GLY A 21 23.29 -9.32 11.73
N PHE A 22 22.99 -8.05 12.01
CA PHE A 22 23.22 -6.93 11.09
C PHE A 22 24.38 -6.06 11.58
N PHE A 23 25.29 -5.68 10.67
CA PHE A 23 26.26 -4.62 10.90
C PHE A 23 25.93 -3.45 9.96
N ALA A 24 25.61 -2.29 10.54
CA ALA A 24 25.40 -1.04 9.81
C ALA A 24 26.48 -0.04 10.23
N ASN A 25 27.27 0.47 9.26
CA ASN A 25 28.15 1.62 9.50
C ASN A 25 27.36 2.91 9.37
N SER A 26 27.27 3.68 10.45
CA SER A 26 26.65 5.01 10.50
C SER A 26 27.54 5.95 11.32
N PRO A 27 28.18 6.97 10.75
CA PRO A 27 28.79 8.04 11.54
C PRO A 27 27.68 9.02 11.96
N GLY A 28 27.32 9.03 13.24
CA GLY A 28 26.37 10.00 13.81
C GLY A 28 25.78 9.54 15.14
N SER A 29 26.09 10.27 16.20
CA SER A 29 25.69 10.03 17.59
C SER A 29 24.25 10.47 17.87
N GLY A 30 23.38 9.52 18.21
CA GLY A 30 22.03 9.75 18.70
C GLY A 30 21.37 8.44 19.12
N LEU A 31 20.70 8.43 20.28
CA LEU A 31 20.05 7.27 20.88
C LEU A 31 19.02 6.64 19.92
N ARG A 32 19.18 5.35 19.62
CA ARG A 32 18.27 4.57 18.77
C ARG A 32 17.47 3.57 19.61
N ARG A 33 16.14 3.59 19.48
CA ARG A 33 15.24 2.52 19.95
C ARG A 33 15.15 1.47 18.85
N PHE A 34 15.35 0.19 19.18
CA PHE A 34 15.14 -0.92 18.24
C PHE A 34 13.67 -1.35 18.31
N SER A 35 12.96 -1.20 17.18
CA SER A 35 11.65 -1.80 16.94
C SER A 35 11.75 -2.58 15.63
N CYS A 36 11.24 -3.81 15.58
CA CYS A 36 11.17 -4.59 14.35
C CYS A 36 9.97 -4.10 13.53
N PHE A 37 10.20 -3.14 12.63
CA PHE A 37 9.34 -2.84 11.48
C PHE A 37 10.22 -2.32 10.33
N THR A 38 9.85 -2.70 9.12
CA THR A 38 10.49 -2.48 7.82
C THR A 38 11.06 -1.07 7.65
N GLY A 39 12.25 -0.97 7.04
CA GLY A 39 12.93 0.30 6.80
C GLY A 39 12.06 1.28 6.02
N LEU A 40 11.64 2.36 6.69
CA LEU A 40 11.02 3.52 6.08
C LEU A 40 11.98 4.11 5.04
N GLY A 41 11.44 4.50 3.88
CA GLY A 41 12.19 5.06 2.76
C GLY A 41 13.21 6.10 3.20
N ARG A 42 14.44 6.00 2.67
CA ARG A 42 15.51 6.94 3.02
C ARG A 42 15.18 8.33 2.44
N LYS A 43 15.12 9.35 3.30
CA LYS A 43 15.16 10.75 2.87
C LYS A 43 16.44 10.98 2.06
N ALA A 44 16.33 11.63 0.91
CA ALA A 44 17.49 12.03 0.12
C ALA A 44 18.38 13.01 0.94
N SER A 45 19.65 12.67 1.12
CA SER A 45 20.65 13.60 1.66
C SER A 45 20.84 14.75 0.69
N GLN A 46 20.50 15.97 1.11
CA GLN A 46 20.85 17.19 0.38
C GLN A 46 22.33 17.51 0.59
N SER A 47 23.21 16.81 -0.11
CA SER A 47 24.60 17.24 -0.26
C SER A 47 25.17 16.75 -1.59
N GLY A 48 25.55 17.71 -2.44
CA GLY A 48 26.52 17.51 -3.51
C GLY A 48 25.95 17.14 -4.88
N ALA A 49 25.86 18.16 -5.74
CA ALA A 49 25.68 18.10 -7.19
C ALA A 49 24.36 17.53 -7.72
N GLN A 50 23.73 18.27 -8.64
CA GLN A 50 22.83 17.71 -9.63
C GLN A 50 23.57 16.56 -10.33
N ARG A 51 23.41 15.33 -9.84
CA ARG A 51 23.67 14.15 -10.66
C ARG A 51 22.72 14.29 -11.84
N LEU A 52 23.25 14.55 -13.02
CA LEU A 52 22.56 14.48 -14.29
C LEU A 52 21.64 13.25 -14.25
N GLN A 53 20.34 13.48 -14.18
CA GLN A 53 19.34 12.42 -14.23
C GLN A 53 19.37 11.86 -15.65
N SER A 54 20.17 10.82 -15.87
CA SER A 54 20.34 10.23 -17.21
C SER A 54 19.25 9.22 -17.58
N GLY A 55 18.20 9.09 -16.76
CA GLY A 55 17.08 8.18 -16.99
C GLY A 55 15.89 8.86 -17.65
N THR A 56 14.94 8.04 -18.09
CA THR A 56 13.71 8.47 -18.77
C THR A 56 12.66 8.87 -17.75
N VAL A 57 11.87 9.90 -18.05
CA VAL A 57 10.65 10.21 -17.29
C VAL A 57 9.52 9.33 -17.79
N ARG A 58 9.02 8.44 -16.93
CA ARG A 58 7.91 7.52 -17.25
C ARG A 58 6.64 8.02 -16.60
N THR A 59 5.69 8.45 -17.43
CA THR A 59 4.43 9.03 -16.96
C THR A 59 3.32 7.99 -16.92
N TYR A 60 2.60 7.93 -15.80
CA TYR A 60 1.45 7.07 -15.58
C TYR A 60 0.24 7.90 -15.14
N TYR A 61 -0.95 7.44 -15.49
CA TYR A 61 -2.22 8.04 -15.12
C TYR A 61 -3.00 7.02 -14.30
N VAL A 62 -3.26 7.32 -13.03
CA VAL A 62 -3.85 6.36 -12.08
C VAL A 62 -4.99 7.02 -11.33
N ALA A 63 -6.10 6.32 -11.14
CA ALA A 63 -7.16 6.78 -10.26
C ALA A 63 -7.54 5.70 -9.25
N ALA A 64 -7.88 6.11 -8.04
CA ALA A 64 -8.54 5.23 -7.07
C ALA A 64 -10.04 5.24 -7.36
N LYS A 65 -10.65 4.06 -7.53
CA LYS A 65 -12.09 3.91 -7.82
C LYS A 65 -12.70 2.79 -6.98
N GLU A 66 -13.95 3.01 -6.59
CA GLU A 66 -14.79 1.96 -6.01
C GLU A 66 -15.26 0.99 -7.11
N VAL A 67 -15.08 -0.31 -6.87
CA VAL A 67 -15.40 -1.39 -7.81
C VAL A 67 -16.02 -2.55 -7.04
N GLU A 68 -17.06 -3.16 -7.59
CA GLU A 68 -17.59 -4.43 -7.10
C GLU A 68 -16.65 -5.57 -7.46
N TRP A 69 -16.07 -6.20 -6.44
CA TRP A 69 -15.11 -7.27 -6.60
C TRP A 69 -15.67 -8.60 -6.07
N ASN A 70 -15.78 -9.60 -6.94
CA ASN A 70 -16.17 -10.95 -6.57
C ASN A 70 -14.95 -11.85 -6.46
N TYR A 71 -14.59 -12.27 -5.24
CA TYR A 71 -13.44 -13.13 -4.97
C TYR A 71 -13.54 -14.53 -5.58
N ALA A 72 -14.75 -15.00 -5.87
CA ALA A 72 -15.03 -16.28 -6.50
C ALA A 72 -15.97 -16.08 -7.69
N ALA A 73 -15.56 -15.25 -8.65
CA ALA A 73 -16.36 -14.87 -9.82
C ALA A 73 -16.81 -16.05 -10.70
N THR A 74 -16.09 -17.18 -10.68
CA THR A 74 -16.52 -18.39 -11.39
C THR A 74 -17.77 -19.02 -10.75
N GLY A 75 -18.02 -18.78 -9.46
CA GLY A 75 -19.04 -19.47 -8.68
C GLY A 75 -18.64 -20.89 -8.28
N TRP A 76 -17.39 -21.29 -8.48
CA TRP A 76 -16.87 -22.62 -8.19
C TRP A 76 -15.68 -22.55 -7.24
N ASP A 77 -15.58 -23.56 -6.37
CA ASP A 77 -14.32 -23.93 -5.78
C ASP A 77 -13.51 -24.70 -6.85
N ASN A 78 -12.67 -23.96 -7.59
CA ASN A 78 -11.90 -24.49 -8.71
C ASN A 78 -10.90 -25.60 -8.30
N TRP A 79 -10.56 -25.72 -7.01
CA TRP A 79 -9.67 -26.76 -6.52
C TRP A 79 -10.42 -28.06 -6.22
N LEU A 80 -11.59 -27.96 -5.59
CA LEU A 80 -12.42 -29.13 -5.27
C LEU A 80 -13.34 -29.56 -6.42
N GLY A 81 -13.53 -28.70 -7.43
CA GLY A 81 -14.40 -28.97 -8.56
C GLY A 81 -15.88 -29.01 -8.19
N VAL A 82 -16.28 -28.25 -7.17
CA VAL A 82 -17.69 -28.16 -6.71
C VAL A 82 -18.19 -26.72 -6.77
N PRO A 83 -19.51 -26.48 -6.90
CA PRO A 83 -20.08 -25.16 -6.75
C PRO A 83 -19.65 -24.54 -5.42
N ILE A 84 -19.41 -23.22 -5.40
CA ILE A 84 -18.85 -22.54 -4.21
C ILE A 84 -19.74 -22.75 -2.97
N ASN A 85 -21.06 -22.82 -3.14
CA ASN A 85 -22.03 -23.07 -2.08
C ASN A 85 -21.93 -24.48 -1.47
N ASP A 86 -21.35 -25.43 -2.20
CA ASP A 86 -21.15 -26.80 -1.75
C ASP A 86 -19.72 -27.03 -1.22
N SER A 87 -18.85 -26.02 -1.29
CA SER A 87 -17.46 -26.13 -0.83
C SER A 87 -17.39 -26.17 0.71
N PRO A 88 -16.87 -27.27 1.30
CA PRO A 88 -16.66 -27.34 2.74
C PRO A 88 -15.68 -26.27 3.23
N ARG A 89 -14.73 -25.85 2.38
CA ARG A 89 -13.75 -24.80 2.69
C ARG A 89 -14.42 -23.44 2.76
N ALA A 90 -15.25 -23.10 1.78
CA ALA A 90 -16.02 -21.87 1.78
C ALA A 90 -16.99 -21.81 2.97
N SER A 91 -17.63 -22.94 3.30
CA SER A 91 -18.48 -23.05 4.49
C SER A 91 -17.69 -22.81 5.79
N SER A 92 -16.54 -23.47 5.96
CA SER A 92 -15.68 -23.31 7.14
C SER A 92 -15.10 -21.90 7.28
N ALA A 93 -14.91 -21.18 6.17
CA ALA A 93 -14.44 -19.80 6.15
C ALA A 93 -15.57 -18.78 6.42
N GLY A 94 -16.82 -19.22 6.55
CA GLY A 94 -17.97 -18.35 6.84
C GLY A 94 -18.38 -17.43 5.68
N ILE A 95 -17.95 -17.71 4.44
CA ILE A 95 -18.22 -16.86 3.26
C ILE A 95 -19.52 -17.22 2.52
N LEU A 96 -20.24 -18.26 2.96
CA LEU A 96 -21.48 -18.76 2.34
C LEU A 96 -22.75 -18.21 2.99
N LYS A 97 -23.74 -17.85 2.17
CA LYS A 97 -24.96 -17.09 2.54
C LYS A 97 -25.88 -17.73 3.59
N SER A 98 -25.66 -18.97 4.03
CA SER A 98 -26.50 -19.60 5.04
C SER A 98 -26.29 -19.02 6.44
N GLY A 99 -27.11 -18.03 6.83
CA GLY A 99 -27.29 -17.60 8.23
C GLY A 99 -26.53 -16.35 8.68
N GLY A 100 -25.97 -15.55 7.75
CA GLY A 100 -25.40 -14.23 8.06
C GLY A 100 -24.07 -13.87 7.39
N SER A 101 -23.63 -14.58 6.34
CA SER A 101 -22.40 -14.23 5.63
C SER A 101 -22.53 -12.96 4.79
N LEU A 102 -21.42 -12.28 4.61
CA LEU A 102 -21.28 -11.05 3.83
C LEU A 102 -21.20 -11.29 2.30
N GLY A 103 -21.35 -12.54 1.85
CA GLY A 103 -21.30 -12.89 0.43
C GLY A 103 -19.90 -12.85 -0.18
N LEU A 104 -19.81 -13.11 -1.48
CA LEU A 104 -18.56 -13.24 -2.22
C LEU A 104 -18.13 -11.93 -2.91
N THR A 105 -19.02 -10.94 -2.92
CA THR A 105 -18.85 -9.67 -3.65
C THR A 105 -18.77 -8.51 -2.68
N TRP A 106 -17.73 -7.70 -2.82
CA TRP A 106 -17.41 -6.60 -1.94
C TRP A 106 -17.11 -5.33 -2.75
N THR A 107 -17.55 -4.19 -2.26
CA THR A 107 -17.07 -2.90 -2.77
C THR A 107 -15.63 -2.72 -2.34
N LYS A 108 -14.72 -2.52 -3.29
CA LYS A 108 -13.28 -2.30 -3.05
C LYS A 108 -12.82 -1.00 -3.67
N ALA A 109 -11.85 -0.34 -3.03
CA ALA A 109 -11.16 0.82 -3.55
C ALA A 109 -9.90 0.35 -4.27
N LEU A 110 -9.92 0.34 -5.61
CA LEU A 110 -8.85 -0.21 -6.42
C LEU A 110 -8.19 0.90 -7.26
N TYR A 111 -6.88 0.81 -7.42
CA TYR A 111 -6.18 1.63 -8.40
C TYR A 111 -6.49 1.14 -9.82
N ARG A 112 -6.76 2.08 -10.72
CA ARG A 112 -7.02 1.85 -12.14
C ARG A 112 -6.11 2.71 -12.98
N GLY A 113 -5.38 2.08 -13.89
CA GLY A 113 -4.52 2.76 -14.85
C GLY A 113 -5.33 3.29 -16.03
N TYR A 114 -4.87 4.40 -16.58
CA TYR A 114 -5.45 5.07 -17.75
C TYR A 114 -4.37 5.35 -18.80
N THR A 115 -4.80 5.47 -20.05
CA THR A 115 -3.90 5.76 -21.17
C THR A 115 -3.40 7.20 -21.19
N ASP A 116 -4.16 8.13 -20.60
CA ASP A 116 -3.94 9.57 -20.68
C ASP A 116 -4.48 10.33 -19.46
N ALA A 117 -4.16 11.62 -19.42
CA ALA A 117 -4.56 12.55 -18.35
C ALA A 117 -6.06 12.89 -18.35
N ALA A 118 -6.81 12.54 -19.39
CA ALA A 118 -8.26 12.76 -19.42
C ALA A 118 -9.01 11.69 -18.62
N PHE A 119 -8.34 10.58 -18.28
CA PHE A 119 -8.93 9.46 -17.56
C PHE A 119 -10.17 8.88 -18.28
N SER A 120 -10.16 8.91 -19.62
CA SER A 120 -11.27 8.41 -20.44
C SER A 120 -11.14 6.92 -20.74
N ASN A 121 -9.93 6.46 -21.08
CA ASN A 121 -9.69 5.08 -21.48
C ASN A 121 -8.84 4.36 -20.44
N LEU A 122 -9.34 3.20 -19.97
CA LEU A 122 -8.59 2.32 -19.08
C LEU A 122 -7.37 1.77 -19.81
N MET A 123 -6.25 1.72 -19.11
CA MET A 123 -5.10 0.95 -19.55
C MET A 123 -5.47 -0.53 -19.57
N GLU A 124 -4.97 -1.26 -20.55
CA GLU A 124 -5.10 -2.71 -20.60
C GLU A 124 -4.48 -3.31 -19.33
N GLN A 125 -5.30 -4.02 -18.56
CA GLN A 125 -4.90 -4.71 -17.35
C GLN A 125 -4.99 -6.20 -17.60
N ALA A 126 -3.90 -6.92 -17.30
CA ALA A 126 -3.86 -8.36 -17.51
C ALA A 126 -4.89 -9.05 -16.58
N PRO A 127 -5.65 -10.06 -17.05
CA PRO A 127 -6.71 -10.70 -16.25
C PRO A 127 -6.22 -11.30 -14.92
N ASP A 128 -4.96 -11.71 -14.86
CA ASP A 128 -4.27 -12.29 -13.71
C ASP A 128 -3.84 -11.24 -12.66
N GLN A 129 -3.92 -9.95 -12.98
CA GLN A 129 -3.54 -8.88 -12.07
C GLN A 129 -4.55 -8.66 -10.94
N CYS A 130 -5.76 -9.24 -11.06
CA CYS A 130 -6.79 -9.29 -10.01
C CYS A 130 -7.12 -7.90 -9.42
N THR A 131 -7.04 -7.76 -8.09
CA THR A 131 -7.32 -6.51 -7.36
C THR A 131 -6.20 -5.48 -7.48
N GLN A 132 -5.01 -5.87 -7.94
CA GLN A 132 -3.85 -5.00 -7.90
C GLN A 132 -4.03 -3.79 -8.82
N GLY A 133 -3.43 -2.67 -8.42
CA GLY A 133 -3.28 -1.49 -9.24
C GLY A 133 -2.44 -1.73 -10.50
N PRO A 134 -2.44 -0.79 -11.46
CA PRO A 134 -1.65 -0.89 -12.69
C PRO A 134 -0.17 -1.20 -12.43
N LEU A 135 0.41 -2.06 -13.26
CA LEU A 135 1.82 -2.40 -13.15
C LEU A 135 2.69 -1.24 -13.64
N LEU A 136 3.45 -0.64 -12.73
CA LEU A 136 4.38 0.44 -13.06
C LEU A 136 5.75 -0.15 -13.41
N ARG A 137 6.31 0.25 -14.55
CA ARG A 137 7.61 -0.22 -15.03
C ARG A 137 8.63 0.90 -15.07
N ALA A 138 9.86 0.62 -14.65
CA ALA A 138 10.95 1.59 -14.75
C ALA A 138 12.33 0.94 -14.76
N GLU A 139 13.34 1.66 -15.22
CA GLU A 139 14.73 1.26 -15.09
C GLU A 139 15.45 2.04 -13.98
N VAL A 140 16.58 1.52 -13.53
CA VAL A 140 17.47 2.21 -12.59
C VAL A 140 17.91 3.57 -13.17
N GLY A 141 17.60 4.65 -12.45
CA GLY A 141 17.88 6.03 -12.83
C GLY A 141 16.69 6.76 -13.47
N ASP A 142 15.58 6.07 -13.76
CA ASP A 142 14.37 6.69 -14.28
C ASP A 142 13.62 7.50 -13.20
N LEU A 143 12.78 8.41 -13.67
CA LEU A 143 11.79 9.10 -12.84
C LEU A 143 10.39 8.60 -13.20
N ILE A 144 9.73 7.95 -12.25
CA ILE A 144 8.32 7.61 -12.35
C ILE A 144 7.51 8.84 -11.95
N GLN A 145 6.71 9.36 -12.88
CA GLN A 145 5.77 10.45 -12.65
C GLN A 145 4.34 9.93 -12.76
N ILE A 146 3.51 10.17 -11.75
CA ILE A 146 2.16 9.63 -11.70
C ILE A 146 1.18 10.76 -11.47
N LEU A 147 0.30 11.03 -12.44
CA LEU A 147 -0.89 11.83 -12.20
C LEU A 147 -1.93 10.92 -11.54
N PHE A 148 -2.06 11.06 -10.23
CA PHE A 148 -3.02 10.33 -9.42
C PHE A 148 -4.27 11.19 -9.19
N CYS A 149 -5.45 10.62 -9.37
CA CYS A 149 -6.72 11.24 -9.00
C CYS A 149 -7.51 10.35 -8.04
N ASN A 150 -7.92 10.91 -6.91
CA ASN A 150 -8.85 10.22 -6.02
C ASN A 150 -10.28 10.35 -6.58
N LYS A 151 -10.84 9.23 -7.07
CA LYS A 151 -12.23 9.14 -7.55
C LYS A 151 -13.08 8.22 -6.66
N LEU A 152 -12.69 8.05 -5.39
CA LEU A 152 -13.52 7.43 -4.36
C LEU A 152 -14.67 8.38 -3.97
N THR A 153 -15.71 7.83 -3.35
CA THR A 153 -16.93 8.59 -3.06
C THR A 153 -16.76 9.54 -1.88
N SER A 154 -16.18 9.06 -0.79
CA SER A 154 -16.08 9.80 0.48
C SER A 154 -14.71 9.70 1.17
N ASN A 155 -13.84 8.81 0.69
CA ASN A 155 -12.60 8.46 1.37
C ASN A 155 -11.39 9.17 0.75
N TYR A 156 -10.42 9.52 1.58
CA TYR A 156 -9.12 10.02 1.16
C TYR A 156 -8.26 8.88 0.59
N ALA A 157 -7.34 9.22 -0.32
CA ALA A 157 -6.36 8.27 -0.84
C ALA A 157 -5.04 8.97 -1.19
N THR A 158 -3.94 8.24 -1.16
CA THR A 158 -2.63 8.69 -1.62
C THR A 158 -1.94 7.65 -2.47
N MET A 159 -0.72 7.93 -2.94
CA MET A 159 0.20 6.91 -3.41
C MET A 159 1.56 7.04 -2.72
N HIS A 160 2.09 5.93 -2.23
CA HIS A 160 3.37 5.81 -1.55
C HIS A 160 4.14 4.63 -2.13
N SER A 161 5.45 4.78 -2.37
CA SER A 161 6.31 3.68 -2.85
C SER A 161 7.20 3.13 -1.74
N MET A 162 7.30 1.80 -1.62
CA MET A 162 8.09 1.14 -0.58
C MET A 162 9.60 1.01 -0.88
N GLY A 163 10.02 1.24 -2.13
CA GLY A 163 11.41 0.95 -2.57
C GLY A 163 12.09 2.03 -3.40
N LEU A 164 11.40 3.12 -3.70
CA LEU A 164 11.92 4.19 -4.54
C LEU A 164 12.24 5.43 -3.70
N THR A 165 12.93 6.38 -4.29
CA THR A 165 13.35 7.62 -3.61
C THR A 165 12.46 8.78 -4.02
N TYR A 166 12.04 9.58 -3.05
CA TYR A 166 11.22 10.78 -3.27
C TYR A 166 11.55 11.85 -2.25
N SER A 167 11.20 13.09 -2.58
CA SER A 167 11.19 14.19 -1.59
C SER A 167 9.93 14.14 -0.74
N LYS A 168 9.91 14.79 0.43
CA LYS A 168 8.75 14.79 1.34
C LYS A 168 7.45 15.20 0.64
N GLY A 169 7.48 16.16 -0.29
CA GLY A 169 6.29 16.58 -1.04
C GLY A 169 5.71 15.55 -2.00
N TYR A 170 6.40 14.43 -2.27
CA TYR A 170 5.94 13.34 -3.15
C TYR A 170 5.86 12.00 -2.42
N GLU A 171 5.90 12.01 -1.08
CA GLU A 171 5.89 10.80 -0.26
C GLU A 171 4.51 10.13 -0.19
N GLY A 172 3.44 10.93 -0.13
CA GLY A 172 2.07 10.41 -0.02
C GLY A 172 1.80 9.64 1.29
N SER A 173 2.54 9.96 2.36
CA SER A 173 2.35 9.39 3.69
C SER A 173 2.06 10.51 4.70
N LEU A 174 0.92 10.37 5.37
CA LEU A 174 0.51 11.26 6.44
C LEU A 174 1.20 10.83 7.73
N TYR A 175 2.04 11.70 8.29
CA TYR A 175 2.51 11.63 9.67
C TYR A 175 3.01 13.01 10.12
N PRO A 176 2.96 13.34 11.42
CA PRO A 176 3.36 14.64 11.93
C PRO A 176 4.83 14.82 11.61
N ASN A 177 5.15 15.88 10.85
CA ASN A 177 6.53 16.19 10.55
C ASN A 177 7.21 16.72 11.81
N THR A 178 7.87 15.85 12.56
CA THR A 178 8.66 16.22 13.77
C THR A 178 10.04 16.76 13.41
N THR A 179 10.35 16.94 12.12
CA THR A 179 11.63 17.50 11.68
C THR A 179 11.62 19.02 11.88
N THR A 180 12.01 19.46 13.08
CA THR A 180 12.46 20.82 13.47
C THR A 180 11.47 21.99 13.34
N GLY A 181 10.95 22.47 14.47
CA GLY A 181 10.86 23.90 14.84
C GLY A 181 10.11 24.91 13.95
N GLY A 182 9.40 24.47 12.91
CA GLY A 182 8.67 25.35 12.00
C GLY A 182 8.48 24.66 10.67
N SER A 183 7.24 24.41 10.28
CA SER A 183 6.92 23.80 8.99
C SER A 183 7.41 24.70 7.84
N PRO A 184 8.32 24.24 6.96
CA PRO A 184 8.36 24.80 5.63
C PRO A 184 6.99 24.51 4.97
N PRO A 185 6.39 25.45 4.25
CA PRO A 185 5.19 25.20 3.46
C PRO A 185 5.58 24.28 2.29
N LEU A 186 5.58 22.98 2.54
CA LEU A 186 5.55 21.98 1.48
C LEU A 186 4.13 21.96 0.89
N PRO A 187 3.94 21.62 -0.39
CA PRO A 187 2.60 21.44 -0.94
C PRO A 187 1.86 20.38 -0.09
N ASN A 188 0.95 20.87 0.75
CA ASN A 188 0.20 20.13 1.76
C ASN A 188 -0.83 19.20 1.09
N VAL A 189 -0.40 18.04 0.60
CA VAL A 189 -1.36 16.97 0.29
C VAL A 189 -0.79 15.64 0.74
N ASP A 190 -0.69 15.49 2.06
CA ASP A 190 -0.41 14.22 2.72
C ASP A 190 -1.58 13.23 2.56
N ALA A 191 -2.77 13.68 2.13
CA ALA A 191 -3.93 12.87 1.76
C ALA A 191 -4.81 13.60 0.73
N LEU A 192 -5.23 12.96 -0.37
CA LEU A 192 -6.13 13.58 -1.36
C LEU A 192 -7.59 13.30 -1.01
N ALA A 193 -8.41 14.35 -0.86
CA ALA A 193 -9.85 14.22 -0.72
C ALA A 193 -10.50 13.71 -2.03
N PRO A 194 -11.74 13.20 -1.98
CA PRO A 194 -12.51 12.86 -3.17
C PRO A 194 -12.49 13.96 -4.23
N GLY A 195 -12.22 13.60 -5.47
CA GLY A 195 -12.13 14.51 -6.63
C GLY A 195 -10.78 15.22 -6.80
N GLN A 196 -9.88 15.16 -5.82
CA GLN A 196 -8.57 15.80 -5.92
C GLN A 196 -7.58 14.96 -6.72
N CYS A 197 -6.65 15.64 -7.40
CA CYS A 197 -5.56 15.03 -8.14
C CYS A 197 -4.20 15.61 -7.72
N PHE A 198 -3.16 14.80 -7.83
CA PHE A 198 -1.78 15.19 -7.52
C PHE A 198 -0.78 14.45 -8.39
N VAL A 199 0.39 15.05 -8.59
CA VAL A 199 1.49 14.45 -9.36
C VAL A 199 2.57 13.92 -8.41
N TYR A 200 2.64 12.61 -8.26
CA TYR A 200 3.73 11.94 -7.54
C TYR A 200 4.97 11.80 -8.43
N LYS A 201 6.15 11.95 -7.83
CA LYS A 201 7.45 11.81 -8.51
C LYS A 201 8.37 10.92 -7.68
N TRP A 202 8.68 9.75 -8.22
CA TRP A 202 9.52 8.74 -7.58
C TRP A 202 10.72 8.44 -8.46
N PHE A 203 11.92 8.71 -7.95
CA PHE A 203 13.17 8.37 -8.60
C PHE A 203 13.54 6.93 -8.31
N VAL A 204 14.02 6.18 -9.31
CA VAL A 204 14.49 4.80 -9.15
C VAL A 204 15.98 4.79 -8.80
N PRO A 205 16.36 4.57 -7.53
CA PRO A 205 17.75 4.63 -7.13
C PRO A 205 18.53 3.37 -7.54
N GLU A 206 19.86 3.47 -7.49
CA GLU A 206 20.76 2.32 -7.70
C GLU A 206 20.50 1.18 -6.70
N THR A 207 19.99 1.48 -5.50
CA THR A 207 19.63 0.47 -4.49
C THR A 207 18.38 -0.33 -4.85
N ALA A 208 17.53 0.20 -5.74
CA ALA A 208 16.32 -0.46 -6.22
C ALA A 208 16.58 -1.47 -7.36
N LYS A 209 17.84 -1.60 -7.80
CA LYS A 209 18.21 -2.47 -8.91
C LYS A 209 17.97 -3.96 -8.61
N PRO A 210 17.75 -4.77 -9.66
CA PRO A 210 17.79 -6.22 -9.57
C PRO A 210 19.14 -6.74 -9.09
N MET A 211 19.14 -7.92 -8.45
CA MET A 211 20.39 -8.63 -8.20
C MET A 211 20.98 -9.11 -9.54
N ALA A 212 22.28 -9.41 -9.57
CA ALA A 212 22.95 -9.79 -10.82
C ALA A 212 22.36 -11.03 -11.51
N SER A 213 21.72 -11.92 -10.74
CA SER A 213 21.02 -13.11 -11.24
C SER A 213 19.59 -12.85 -11.72
N ASP A 214 19.01 -11.70 -11.38
CA ASP A 214 17.57 -11.48 -11.51
C ASP A 214 17.29 -10.57 -12.72
N PRO A 215 16.35 -10.94 -13.60
CA PRO A 215 16.04 -10.14 -14.79
C PRO A 215 15.37 -8.79 -14.45
N ALA A 216 14.69 -8.73 -13.30
CA ALA A 216 13.99 -7.55 -12.78
C ALA A 216 13.79 -7.68 -11.26
N ARG A 217 13.38 -6.59 -10.61
CA ARG A 217 13.06 -6.55 -9.16
C ARG A 217 11.70 -5.94 -8.92
N MET A 218 10.95 -6.54 -7.99
CA MET A 218 9.63 -6.09 -7.61
C MET A 218 9.68 -5.15 -6.40
N TRP A 219 8.84 -4.13 -6.46
CA TRP A 219 8.46 -3.27 -5.33
C TRP A 219 6.93 -3.10 -5.34
N SER A 220 6.41 -2.47 -4.29
CA SER A 220 5.00 -2.13 -4.21
C SER A 220 4.80 -0.62 -4.06
N TYR A 221 3.61 -0.19 -4.47
CA TYR A 221 3.03 1.06 -4.05
C TYR A 221 1.67 0.82 -3.41
N HIS A 222 1.28 1.69 -2.49
CA HIS A 222 -0.01 1.62 -1.80
C HIS A 222 -0.44 3.01 -1.32
N SER A 223 -1.68 3.14 -0.83
CA SER A 223 -2.08 4.35 -0.10
C SER A 223 -1.54 4.28 1.33
N PHE A 224 -1.22 5.44 1.89
CA PHE A 224 -0.61 5.60 3.22
C PHE A 224 -1.33 6.74 3.98
N VAL A 225 -2.66 6.74 3.91
CA VAL A 225 -3.50 7.53 4.81
C VAL A 225 -3.65 6.74 6.12
N ASP A 226 -4.12 5.50 5.99
CA ASP A 226 -4.02 4.42 6.97
C ASP A 226 -3.63 3.17 6.21
N MET A 227 -2.34 2.83 6.24
CA MET A 227 -1.77 1.76 5.42
C MET A 227 -2.55 0.44 5.54
N GLN A 228 -2.96 0.04 6.74
CA GLN A 228 -3.65 -1.23 6.94
C GLN A 228 -5.06 -1.20 6.36
N SER A 229 -5.82 -0.14 6.67
CA SER A 229 -7.20 0.02 6.18
C SER A 229 -7.26 0.21 4.67
N ASP A 230 -6.34 1.00 4.13
CA ASP A 230 -6.25 1.30 2.71
C ASP A 230 -5.90 0.07 1.87
N MET A 231 -4.92 -0.73 2.33
CA MET A 231 -4.57 -1.97 1.64
C MET A 231 -5.69 -3.00 1.71
N ASN A 232 -6.39 -3.12 2.85
CA ASN A 232 -7.57 -3.99 2.97
C ASN A 232 -8.73 -3.52 2.07
N ALA A 233 -8.89 -2.21 1.85
CA ALA A 233 -9.81 -1.68 0.86
C ALA A 233 -9.40 -2.03 -0.59
N GLY A 234 -8.11 -2.27 -0.83
CA GLY A 234 -7.56 -2.72 -2.11
C GLY A 234 -6.58 -1.77 -2.79
N LEU A 235 -6.15 -0.71 -2.10
CA LEU A 235 -5.23 0.31 -2.64
C LEU A 235 -3.77 -0.16 -2.56
N ILE A 236 -3.42 -1.14 -3.39
CA ILE A 236 -2.06 -1.68 -3.53
C ILE A 236 -1.77 -2.04 -5.00
N GLY A 237 -0.53 -1.85 -5.45
CA GLY A 237 -0.11 -2.28 -6.77
C GLY A 237 1.40 -2.50 -6.91
N PRO A 238 1.84 -3.15 -8.00
CA PRO A 238 3.23 -3.53 -8.21
C PRO A 238 4.03 -2.49 -8.99
N ILE A 239 5.33 -2.42 -8.69
CA ILE A 239 6.35 -1.75 -9.49
C ILE A 239 7.39 -2.80 -9.90
N VAL A 240 7.70 -2.90 -11.19
CA VAL A 240 8.83 -3.68 -11.71
C VAL A 240 9.96 -2.72 -12.06
N VAL A 241 11.13 -2.94 -11.48
CA VAL A 241 12.36 -2.23 -11.78
C VAL A 241 13.32 -3.12 -12.55
N TYR A 242 13.79 -2.66 -13.70
CA TYR A 242 14.80 -3.33 -14.52
C TYR A 242 16.16 -2.65 -14.36
N GLN A 243 17.21 -3.38 -14.71
CA GLN A 243 18.53 -2.80 -14.89
C GLN A 243 18.49 -1.77 -16.04
N ARG A 244 19.30 -0.71 -15.93
CA ARG A 244 19.40 0.35 -16.95
C ARG A 244 19.70 -0.23 -18.33
N GLY A 245 18.89 0.16 -19.32
CA GLY A 245 19.01 -0.25 -20.72
C GLY A 245 18.52 -1.67 -21.04
N LEU A 246 18.01 -2.43 -20.05
CA LEU A 246 17.63 -3.84 -20.24
C LEU A 246 16.12 -4.09 -20.22
N MET A 247 15.28 -3.09 -19.94
CA MET A 247 13.83 -3.27 -19.80
C MET A 247 13.21 -3.95 -21.04
N ASN A 248 13.48 -3.42 -22.24
CA ASN A 248 12.88 -3.96 -23.47
C ASN A 248 13.37 -5.39 -23.78
N SER A 249 14.67 -5.68 -23.61
CA SER A 249 15.19 -7.03 -23.82
C SER A 249 14.62 -8.03 -22.81
N THR A 250 14.44 -7.62 -21.56
CA THR A 250 13.84 -8.44 -20.52
C THR A 250 12.37 -8.73 -20.83
N MET A 251 11.57 -7.70 -21.14
CA MET A 251 10.15 -7.88 -21.48
C MET A 251 9.95 -8.74 -22.74
N ASN A 252 10.89 -8.71 -23.69
CA ASN A 252 10.83 -9.57 -24.88
C ASN A 252 11.17 -11.04 -24.56
N SER A 253 12.05 -11.26 -23.59
CA SER A 253 12.54 -12.61 -23.23
C SER A 253 11.66 -13.31 -22.20
N TYR A 254 10.98 -12.55 -21.34
CA TYR A 254 10.23 -13.05 -20.19
C TYR A 254 8.75 -12.67 -20.26
N ARG A 255 7.91 -13.45 -19.59
CA ARG A 255 6.52 -13.09 -19.29
C ARG A 255 6.44 -12.61 -17.85
N GLU A 256 5.61 -11.61 -17.61
CA GLU A 256 5.52 -10.93 -16.31
C GLU A 256 4.18 -11.24 -15.65
N PHE A 257 4.23 -11.86 -14.46
CA PHE A 257 3.06 -12.24 -13.67
C PHE A 257 3.25 -11.73 -12.24
N PRO A 258 2.87 -10.48 -11.92
CA PRO A 258 2.95 -9.96 -10.57
C PRO A 258 1.88 -10.63 -9.68
N ILE A 259 2.31 -11.43 -8.70
CA ILE A 259 1.41 -12.13 -7.77
C ILE A 259 1.45 -11.46 -6.40
N LEU A 260 0.27 -11.07 -5.90
CA LEU A 260 0.09 -10.55 -4.55
C LEU A 260 -0.46 -11.64 -3.63
N PHE A 261 0.30 -12.02 -2.61
CA PHE A 261 -0.16 -12.88 -1.51
C PHE A 261 -0.61 -12.01 -0.35
N MET A 262 -1.93 -11.84 -0.21
CA MET A 262 -2.53 -11.02 0.84
C MET A 262 -3.85 -11.61 1.33
N ILE A 263 -4.11 -11.47 2.63
CA ILE A 263 -5.43 -11.70 3.22
C ILE A 263 -6.12 -10.33 3.27
N TYR A 264 -7.22 -10.18 2.55
CA TYR A 264 -8.08 -9.00 2.65
C TYR A 264 -9.00 -9.17 3.87
N GLU A 265 -8.69 -8.44 4.94
CA GLU A 265 -9.57 -8.36 6.11
C GLU A 265 -10.60 -7.25 5.88
N GLU A 266 -11.75 -7.61 5.30
CA GLU A 266 -12.78 -6.63 4.91
C GLU A 266 -13.36 -5.83 6.08
N SER A 267 -13.37 -6.40 7.29
CA SER A 267 -13.75 -5.70 8.52
C SER A 267 -12.79 -4.57 8.91
N SER A 268 -11.55 -4.64 8.44
CA SER A 268 -10.51 -3.64 8.67
C SER A 268 -10.41 -2.63 7.52
N SER A 269 -11.27 -2.72 6.49
CA SER A 269 -11.35 -1.76 5.40
C SER A 269 -12.15 -0.52 5.79
N PHE A 270 -11.78 0.66 5.28
CA PHE A 270 -12.63 1.85 5.38
C PHE A 270 -13.98 1.70 4.66
N LEU A 271 -14.14 0.69 3.79
CA LEU A 271 -15.41 0.34 3.13
C LEU A 271 -16.25 -0.68 3.93
N ALA A 272 -15.81 -1.11 5.12
CA ALA A 272 -16.48 -2.12 5.93
C ALA A 272 -17.95 -1.77 6.20
N ALA A 273 -18.20 -0.55 6.68
CA ALA A 273 -19.55 -0.09 7.02
C ALA A 273 -20.49 -0.05 5.79
N ALA A 274 -20.01 0.50 4.66
CA ALA A 274 -20.77 0.57 3.43
C ALA A 274 -21.11 -0.83 2.88
N ASN A 275 -20.16 -1.77 2.96
CA ASN A 275 -20.39 -3.16 2.58
C ASN A 275 -21.40 -3.84 3.53
N ALA A 276 -21.29 -3.63 4.84
CA ALA A 276 -22.23 -4.20 5.82
C ALA A 276 -23.67 -3.71 5.61
N GLU A 277 -23.86 -2.41 5.35
CA GLU A 277 -25.16 -1.82 5.03
C GLU A 277 -25.77 -2.44 3.77
N LYS A 278 -24.97 -2.53 2.69
CA LYS A 278 -25.38 -3.13 1.42
C LYS A 278 -25.85 -4.58 1.56
N LEU A 279 -25.29 -5.31 2.52
CA LEU A 279 -25.58 -6.72 2.76
C LEU A 279 -26.82 -6.96 3.64
N GLY A 280 -27.56 -5.90 4.01
CA GLY A 280 -28.86 -5.99 4.68
C GLY A 280 -28.78 -6.25 6.19
N ASN A 281 -27.60 -6.11 6.80
CA ASN A 281 -27.38 -6.33 8.23
C ASN A 281 -27.25 -4.98 9.00
N ALA A 282 -28.19 -4.06 8.80
CA ALA A 282 -28.26 -2.82 9.58
C ALA A 282 -28.44 -3.05 11.12
N THR A 283 -28.63 -4.29 11.56
CA THR A 283 -28.78 -4.69 12.98
C THR A 283 -27.66 -5.58 13.53
N LYS A 284 -26.69 -6.01 12.71
CA LYS A 284 -25.44 -6.59 13.22
C LYS A 284 -24.38 -5.52 13.07
N SER A 285 -24.12 -4.82 14.17
CA SER A 285 -22.85 -4.10 14.33
C SER A 285 -21.75 -5.05 13.86
N MET A 286 -21.11 -4.73 12.73
CA MET A 286 -19.72 -5.16 12.57
C MET A 286 -19.03 -4.53 13.76
N GLU A 287 -18.75 -5.33 14.79
CA GLU A 287 -17.71 -5.00 15.73
C GLU A 287 -16.46 -4.87 14.86
N MET A 288 -16.17 -3.63 14.46
CA MET A 288 -14.83 -3.25 14.05
C MET A 288 -13.95 -3.81 15.17
N PRO A 289 -12.98 -4.68 14.88
CA PRO A 289 -12.07 -5.10 15.93
C PRO A 289 -11.48 -3.81 16.46
N VAL A 290 -11.87 -3.44 17.68
CA VAL A 290 -11.19 -2.41 18.43
C VAL A 290 -9.88 -3.06 18.82
N THR A 291 -8.92 -3.06 17.90
CA THR A 291 -7.50 -3.31 18.17
C THR A 291 -6.91 -2.13 18.96
N LEU A 292 -7.69 -1.53 19.86
CA LEU A 292 -7.24 -0.63 20.91
C LEU A 292 -7.27 -1.29 22.29
N ASN A 293 -7.73 -2.54 22.43
CA ASN A 293 -7.87 -3.20 23.74
C ASN A 293 -7.01 -4.46 23.93
N ASN A 294 -5.85 -4.57 23.28
CA ASN A 294 -4.82 -5.46 23.80
C ASN A 294 -3.80 -4.65 24.60
N GLU A 295 -4.09 -4.50 25.89
CA GLU A 295 -3.17 -4.10 26.96
C GLU A 295 -2.05 -5.13 27.19
N TYR A 296 -1.46 -5.67 26.13
CA TYR A 296 -0.21 -6.43 26.24
C TYR A 296 0.97 -5.46 26.33
N ALA A 297 1.20 -5.00 27.56
CA ALA A 297 2.48 -4.66 28.17
C ALA A 297 3.62 -4.30 27.20
N GLY A 298 3.65 -3.03 26.82
CA GLY A 298 4.80 -2.36 26.22
C GLY A 298 4.41 -0.92 25.94
N SER A 299 5.33 0.04 26.09
CA SER A 299 5.07 1.44 25.71
C SER A 299 4.92 1.55 24.18
N SER A 300 3.75 1.20 23.65
CA SER A 300 3.40 1.33 22.24
C SER A 300 2.82 2.72 22.00
N SER A 301 3.60 3.58 21.36
CA SER A 301 3.06 4.80 20.76
C SER A 301 2.36 4.41 19.46
N PHE A 302 1.04 4.20 19.50
CA PHE A 302 0.26 4.14 18.28
C PHE A 302 -0.02 5.57 17.82
N TRP A 303 0.47 5.94 16.65
CA TRP A 303 0.09 7.21 16.04
C TRP A 303 -1.27 7.01 15.34
N LYS A 304 -2.24 7.89 15.64
CA LYS A 304 -3.52 7.95 14.92
C LYS A 304 -3.41 8.95 13.76
N PRO A 305 -3.72 8.56 12.52
CA PRO A 305 -3.79 9.49 11.41
C PRO A 305 -4.79 10.61 11.66
N GLN A 306 -4.38 11.85 11.39
CA GLN A 306 -5.23 13.04 11.57
C GLN A 306 -6.39 13.07 10.56
N LEU A 307 -6.27 12.33 9.46
CA LEU A 307 -7.30 12.13 8.41
C LEU A 307 -7.53 10.63 8.20
N ALA A 308 -7.81 9.87 9.26
CA ALA A 308 -8.19 8.48 9.09
C ALA A 308 -9.55 8.41 8.37
N ASN A 309 -9.64 7.58 7.33
CA ASN A 309 -10.91 7.17 6.73
C ASN A 309 -11.66 6.29 7.73
N MET A 310 -12.18 6.92 8.79
CA MET A 310 -12.97 6.23 9.79
C MET A 310 -14.34 5.95 9.19
N PRO A 311 -14.88 4.74 9.33
CA PRO A 311 -16.31 4.56 9.12
C PRO A 311 -17.03 5.54 10.04
N THR A 312 -17.92 6.37 9.50
CA THR A 312 -18.74 7.30 10.27
C THR A 312 -19.58 6.51 11.27
N ILE A 313 -19.06 6.33 12.49
CA ILE A 313 -19.87 5.97 13.65
C ILE A 313 -20.54 7.27 14.07
N LEU A 314 -21.88 7.26 14.14
CA LEU A 314 -22.65 8.36 14.71
C LEU A 314 -21.98 8.79 16.02
N PRO A 315 -21.71 10.10 16.24
CA PRO A 315 -21.03 10.54 17.43
C PRO A 315 -21.79 10.04 18.65
N PHE A 316 -21.11 9.30 19.53
CA PHE A 316 -21.58 9.14 20.89
C PHE A 316 -21.83 10.54 21.43
N VAL A 317 -23.10 10.83 21.74
CA VAL A 317 -23.49 12.01 22.50
C VAL A 317 -22.62 12.05 23.76
N ASP A 318 -21.98 13.19 24.01
CA ASP A 318 -21.19 13.48 25.21
C ASP A 318 -21.91 12.95 26.46
N ALA A 319 -21.43 11.82 26.98
CA ALA A 319 -21.62 11.46 28.38
C ALA A 319 -20.25 11.64 29.02
N GLY A 320 -20.04 12.82 29.61
CA GLY A 320 -18.80 13.18 30.28
C GLY A 320 -18.36 12.13 31.29
N ALA A 321 -17.13 11.66 31.17
CA ALA A 321 -16.44 10.93 32.21
C ALA A 321 -15.14 11.68 32.53
N VAL A 322 -15.17 12.42 33.62
CA VAL A 322 -13.99 12.94 34.30
C VAL A 322 -13.23 11.74 34.86
N VAL A 323 -11.94 11.63 34.56
CA VAL A 323 -11.05 10.72 35.29
C VAL A 323 -9.86 11.55 35.79
N SER A 324 -9.90 11.84 37.08
CA SER A 324 -8.80 12.43 37.82
C SER A 324 -7.70 11.40 38.05
N PHE A 325 -6.45 11.82 37.94
CA PHE A 325 -5.27 11.03 38.29
C PHE A 325 -5.04 11.12 39.81
N TYR A 326 -4.86 9.97 40.45
CA TYR A 326 -4.11 9.83 41.70
C TYR A 326 -2.84 9.02 41.40
#